data_AF-A0A7V9JWL2-F1
#
_entry.id   AF-A0A7V9JWL2-F1
#
_cell.length_a   1.000
_cell.length_b   1.000
_cell.length_c   1.000
_cell.angle_alpha   90.00
_cell.angle_beta   90.00
_cell.angle_gamma   90.00
#
_symmetry.space_group_name_H-M   'P 1'
#
loop_
_entity.id
_entity.type
_entity.pdbx_description
1 polymer ?
#
loop_
_entity_poly.entity_id
_entity_poly.type
_entity_poly.pdbx_seq_one_letter_code
_entity_poly.pdbx_strand_id
1 'polypeptide(L)'
;FLGFVVALYLGINVVFAIVFLLCGDDALTETSVAPIENLFLRAFFFSVHTFGTIGYGTISPVGTLANVFVTAESIVSILLQALVTGMFFARFSRPTAQIKFSEKVVIAPYQKGRGLMFRLVNMRASQLFEVGAQVVLTHFVEENGRVVRRFDLLPLERRKVSFFPLAWTVVHPIDEKSPLYKLTHEDLVKSDAEILVLLTAIEEDFAQTVHARSSYKPKEIVWDAKFVNIYNERMKDEAISIDVRRLSEIEKI
;
A
#
# COMPACT_ATOMS: atom_id res chain seq x y z
N PHE A 1 -6.20 -0.41 -13.30
CA PHE A 1 -4.88 -0.38 -13.96
C PHE A 1 -4.90 -1.17 -15.26
N LEU A 2 -5.05 -2.50 -15.24
CA LEU A 2 -5.06 -3.31 -16.46
C LEU A 2 -6.10 -2.82 -17.49
N GLY A 3 -7.34 -2.55 -17.06
CA GLY A 3 -8.37 -2.00 -17.95
C GLY A 3 -8.01 -0.64 -18.58
N PHE A 4 -7.24 0.20 -17.87
CA PHE A 4 -6.74 1.47 -18.42
C PHE A 4 -5.66 1.23 -19.48
N VAL A 5 -4.75 0.28 -19.26
CA VAL A 5 -3.73 -0.10 -20.24
C VAL A 5 -4.38 -0.62 -21.52
N VAL A 6 -5.39 -1.49 -21.38
CA VAL A 6 -6.16 -2.01 -22.53
C VAL A 6 -6.89 -0.88 -23.26
N ALA A 7 -7.57 0.01 -22.54
CA ALA A 7 -8.28 1.14 -23.15
C ALA A 7 -7.32 2.10 -23.87
N LEU A 8 -6.15 2.39 -23.29
CA LEU A 8 -5.12 3.23 -23.90
C LEU A 8 -4.57 2.59 -25.17
N TYR A 9 -4.26 1.28 -25.13
CA TYR A 9 -3.84 0.53 -26.31
C TYR A 9 -4.88 0.61 -27.43
N LEU A 10 -6.14 0.28 -27.14
CA LEU A 10 -7.22 0.33 -28.14
C LEU A 10 -7.44 1.76 -28.65
N GLY A 11 -7.41 2.75 -27.76
CA GLY A 11 -7.58 4.16 -28.12
C GLY A 11 -6.49 4.66 -29.08
N ILE A 12 -5.23 4.31 -28.84
CA ILE A 12 -4.13 4.68 -29.74
C ILE A 12 -4.30 4.02 -31.11
N ASN A 13 -4.68 2.74 -31.15
CA ASN A 13 -4.93 2.07 -32.43
C ASN A 13 -6.10 2.69 -33.20
N VAL A 14 -7.16 3.13 -32.51
CA VAL A 14 -8.26 3.89 -33.14
C VAL A 14 -7.77 5.23 -33.70
N VAL A 15 -6.91 5.95 -32.98
CA VAL A 15 -6.34 7.22 -33.46
C VAL A 15 -5.51 7.00 -34.72
N PHE A 16 -4.61 6.01 -34.73
CA PHE A 16 -3.82 5.69 -35.93
C PHE A 16 -4.68 5.17 -37.08
N ALA A 17 -5.72 4.39 -36.81
CA ALA A 17 -6.69 3.99 -37.83
C ALA A 17 -7.31 5.22 -38.51
N ILE A 18 -7.73 6.22 -37.74
CA ILE A 18 -8.27 7.48 -38.28
C ILE A 18 -7.21 8.22 -39.11
N VAL A 19 -5.95 8.26 -38.65
CA VAL A 19 -4.85 8.88 -39.41
C VAL A 19 -4.63 8.19 -40.76
N PHE A 20 -4.66 6.85 -40.81
CA PHE A 20 -4.54 6.11 -42.07
C PHE A 20 -5.73 6.35 -43.01
N LEU A 21 -6.95 6.45 -42.48
CA LEU A 21 -8.12 6.84 -43.27
C LEU A 21 -7.97 8.24 -43.89
N LEU A 22 -7.40 9.19 -43.13
CA LEU A 22 -7.13 10.54 -43.62
C LEU A 22 -6.01 10.60 -44.67
N CYS A 23 -5.19 9.55 -44.79
CA CYS A 23 -4.20 9.44 -45.86
C CYS A 23 -4.83 9.05 -47.22
N GLY A 24 -6.11 8.67 -47.24
CA GLY A 24 -6.87 8.26 -48.42
C GLY A 24 -7.12 6.75 -48.49
N ASP A 25 -8.13 6.36 -49.27
CA ASP A 25 -8.60 4.97 -49.34
C ASP A 25 -7.55 4.00 -49.90
N ASP A 26 -6.66 4.49 -50.76
CA ASP A 26 -5.57 3.72 -51.37
C ASP A 26 -4.30 3.65 -50.51
N ALA A 27 -4.30 4.29 -49.33
CA ALA A 27 -3.13 4.33 -48.44
C ALA A 27 -2.81 2.96 -47.81
N LEU A 28 -3.80 2.06 -47.74
CA LEU A 28 -3.64 0.70 -47.22
C LEU A 28 -4.18 -0.32 -48.24
N THR A 29 -3.31 -1.21 -48.69
CA THR A 29 -3.69 -2.32 -49.59
C THR A 29 -3.78 -3.62 -48.83
N GLU A 30 -4.80 -4.42 -49.15
CA GLU A 30 -5.01 -5.74 -48.54
C GLU A 30 -4.92 -6.82 -49.62
N THR A 31 -4.10 -7.84 -49.36
CA THR A 31 -3.83 -8.96 -50.29
C THR A 31 -4.49 -10.27 -49.85
N SER A 32 -5.36 -10.22 -48.84
CA SER A 32 -6.01 -11.39 -48.28
C SER A 32 -7.09 -11.96 -49.23
N VAL A 33 -7.37 -13.26 -49.09
CA VAL A 33 -8.38 -13.97 -49.89
C VAL A 33 -9.81 -13.50 -49.56
N ALA A 34 -10.01 -12.97 -48.34
CA ALA A 34 -11.28 -12.43 -47.86
C ALA A 34 -11.03 -11.03 -47.27
N PRO A 35 -10.99 -9.98 -48.11
CA PRO A 35 -10.61 -8.65 -47.68
C PRO A 35 -11.64 -8.01 -46.75
N ILE A 36 -11.15 -7.16 -45.84
CA ILE A 36 -12.00 -6.41 -44.91
C ILE A 36 -12.62 -5.25 -45.68
N GLU A 37 -13.91 -5.37 -46.02
CA GLU A 37 -14.64 -4.33 -46.77
C GLU A 37 -14.70 -3.00 -46.02
N ASN A 38 -14.89 -3.05 -44.70
CA ASN A 38 -14.93 -1.85 -43.87
C ASN A 38 -13.51 -1.26 -43.71
N LEU A 39 -13.29 -0.10 -44.35
CA LEU A 39 -12.00 0.57 -44.38
C LEU A 39 -11.48 0.96 -42.98
N PHE A 40 -12.37 1.34 -42.05
CA PHE A 40 -11.98 1.63 -40.67
C PHE A 40 -11.48 0.37 -39.95
N LEU A 41 -12.19 -0.76 -40.08
CA LEU A 41 -11.75 -2.01 -39.48
C LEU A 41 -10.41 -2.47 -40.07
N ARG A 42 -10.23 -2.31 -41.38
CA ARG A 42 -8.94 -2.59 -42.05
C ARG A 42 -7.81 -1.75 -41.48
N ALA A 43 -8.01 -0.43 -41.38
CA ALA A 43 -7.03 0.50 -40.81
C ALA A 43 -6.76 0.23 -39.32
N PHE A 44 -7.79 -0.12 -38.56
CA PHE A 44 -7.67 -0.49 -37.14
C PHE A 44 -6.85 -1.76 -36.95
N PHE A 45 -7.15 -2.83 -37.70
CA PHE A 45 -6.37 -4.06 -37.61
C PHE A 45 -4.94 -3.90 -38.15
N PHE A 46 -4.75 -3.07 -39.18
CA PHE A 46 -3.40 -2.71 -39.63
C PHE A 46 -2.60 -1.99 -38.53
N SER A 47 -3.22 -1.03 -37.85
CA SER A 47 -2.63 -0.34 -36.69
C SER A 47 -2.30 -1.35 -35.58
N VAL A 48 -3.24 -2.26 -35.23
CA VAL A 48 -2.99 -3.33 -34.24
C VAL A 48 -1.79 -4.21 -34.62
N HIS A 49 -1.66 -4.59 -35.90
CA HIS A 49 -0.55 -5.41 -36.37
C HIS A 49 0.78 -4.66 -36.34
N THR A 50 0.78 -3.37 -36.72
CA THR A 50 1.96 -2.51 -36.73
C THR A 50 2.41 -2.20 -35.31
N PHE A 51 1.49 -1.71 -34.48
CA PHE A 51 1.72 -1.39 -33.07
C PHE A 51 2.17 -2.62 -32.29
N GLY A 52 1.51 -3.77 -32.48
CA GLY A 52 1.89 -5.02 -31.83
C GLY A 52 3.18 -5.65 -32.36
N THR A 53 3.82 -5.05 -33.38
CA THR A 53 4.96 -5.63 -34.12
C THR A 53 4.68 -7.04 -34.64
N ILE A 54 3.42 -7.32 -34.99
CA ILE A 54 2.95 -8.63 -35.49
C ILE A 54 3.26 -8.75 -36.98
N GLY A 55 2.88 -7.72 -37.76
CA GLY A 55 3.27 -7.57 -39.16
C GLY A 55 2.94 -8.77 -40.06
N TYR A 56 1.70 -9.28 -40.06
CA TYR A 56 1.30 -10.42 -40.90
C TYR A 56 1.53 -10.22 -42.41
N GLY A 57 1.68 -8.97 -42.87
CA GLY A 57 1.96 -8.63 -44.27
C GLY A 57 0.75 -8.67 -45.20
N THR A 58 -0.43 -9.04 -44.71
CA THR A 58 -1.67 -9.07 -45.49
C THR A 58 -2.24 -7.68 -45.77
N ILE A 59 -2.03 -6.72 -44.85
CA ILE A 59 -2.36 -5.30 -45.03
C ILE A 59 -1.04 -4.52 -45.01
N SER A 60 -0.81 -3.69 -46.03
CA SER A 60 0.46 -2.96 -46.21
C SER A 60 0.24 -1.48 -46.56
N PRO A 61 1.10 -0.58 -46.05
CA PRO A 61 1.03 0.85 -46.35
C PRO A 61 1.53 1.15 -47.77
N VAL A 62 0.83 2.02 -48.47
CA VAL A 62 1.19 2.46 -49.82
C VAL A 62 1.53 3.94 -49.82
N GLY A 63 2.64 4.28 -50.48
CA GLY A 63 3.11 5.65 -50.60
C GLY A 63 3.89 6.16 -49.38
N THR A 64 4.57 7.29 -49.55
CA THR A 64 5.48 7.85 -48.55
C THR A 64 4.75 8.30 -47.29
N LEU A 65 3.57 8.92 -47.41
CA LEU A 65 2.84 9.46 -46.26
C LEU A 65 2.38 8.37 -45.29
N ALA A 66 1.80 7.28 -45.80
CA ALA A 66 1.41 6.14 -44.96
C ALA A 66 2.61 5.51 -44.25
N ASN A 67 3.75 5.36 -44.95
CA ASN A 67 4.98 4.82 -44.35
C ASN A 67 5.60 5.74 -43.29
N VAL A 68 5.45 7.07 -43.42
CA VAL A 68 5.84 8.02 -42.36
C VAL A 68 4.99 7.79 -41.09
N PHE A 69 3.68 7.60 -41.23
CA PHE A 69 2.82 7.32 -40.09
C PHE A 69 3.04 5.94 -39.48
N VAL A 70 3.35 4.91 -40.28
CA VAL A 70 3.79 3.59 -39.78
C VAL A 70 5.07 3.72 -38.95
N THR A 71 6.03 4.53 -39.41
CA THR A 71 7.26 4.79 -38.66
C THR A 71 6.96 5.51 -37.35
N ALA A 72 6.09 6.52 -37.37
CA ALA A 72 5.67 7.23 -36.16
C ALA A 72 4.95 6.30 -35.18
N GLU A 73 4.02 5.47 -35.68
CA GLU A 73 3.29 4.47 -34.89
C GLU A 73 4.24 3.46 -34.24
N SER A 74 5.24 2.97 -34.99
CA SER A 74 6.24 2.04 -34.47
C SER A 74 7.07 2.65 -33.33
N ILE A 75 7.45 3.93 -33.44
CA ILE A 75 8.15 4.65 -32.36
C ILE A 75 7.25 4.78 -31.13
N VAL A 76 5.98 5.17 -31.33
CA VAL A 76 5.00 5.28 -30.23
C VAL A 76 4.80 3.94 -29.54
N SER A 77 4.73 2.84 -30.29
CA SER A 77 4.58 1.49 -29.74
C SER A 77 5.74 1.13 -28.82
N ILE A 78 6.98 1.27 -29.30
CA ILE A 78 8.17 0.91 -28.51
C ILE A 78 8.21 1.72 -27.20
N LEU A 79 7.93 3.03 -27.27
CA LEU A 79 7.89 3.89 -26.09
C LEU A 79 6.77 3.48 -25.12
N LEU A 80 5.57 3.19 -25.62
CA LEU A 80 4.45 2.79 -24.78
C LEU A 80 4.69 1.42 -24.13
N GLN A 81 5.21 0.44 -24.87
CA GLN A 81 5.55 -0.88 -24.34
C GLN A 81 6.59 -0.77 -23.24
N ALA A 82 7.64 0.04 -23.44
CA ALA A 82 8.66 0.28 -22.41
C ALA A 82 8.05 0.94 -21.16
N LEU A 83 7.20 1.95 -21.34
CA LEU A 83 6.53 2.64 -20.23
C LEU A 83 5.58 1.71 -19.47
N VAL A 84 4.73 0.95 -20.17
CA VAL A 84 3.79 0.00 -19.57
C VAL A 84 4.54 -1.08 -18.78
N THR A 85 5.61 -1.63 -19.34
CA THR A 85 6.47 -2.61 -18.66
C THR A 85 7.09 -2.01 -17.40
N GLY A 86 7.65 -0.78 -17.50
CA GLY A 86 8.20 -0.07 -16.35
C GLY A 86 7.14 0.21 -15.26
N MET A 87 5.92 0.57 -15.64
CA MET A 87 4.81 0.76 -14.70
C MET A 87 4.38 -0.54 -14.02
N PHE A 88 4.35 -1.66 -14.75
CA PHE A 88 4.09 -2.98 -14.16
C PHE A 88 5.15 -3.32 -13.12
N PHE A 89 6.44 -3.17 -13.46
CA PHE A 89 7.53 -3.40 -12.52
C PHE A 89 7.42 -2.49 -11.30
N ALA A 90 7.24 -1.18 -11.48
CA ALA A 90 7.12 -0.24 -10.36
C ALA A 90 5.93 -0.55 -9.45
N ARG A 91 4.81 -1.05 -10.01
CA ARG A 91 3.61 -1.41 -9.25
C ARG A 91 3.81 -2.70 -8.45
N PHE A 92 4.43 -3.72 -9.03
CA PHE A 92 4.62 -5.02 -8.39
C PHE A 92 5.83 -5.07 -7.46
N SER A 93 6.84 -4.25 -7.73
CA SER A 93 8.03 -4.10 -6.88
C SER A 93 7.80 -3.20 -5.67
N ARG A 94 6.56 -2.79 -5.38
CA ARG A 94 6.23 -2.00 -4.19
C ARG A 94 5.92 -2.94 -3.02
N PRO A 95 6.79 -3.02 -2.00
CA PRO A 95 6.52 -3.83 -0.83
C PRO A 95 5.38 -3.23 -0.02
N THR A 96 4.63 -4.10 0.62
CA THR A 96 3.53 -3.72 1.51
C THR A 96 3.67 -4.52 2.79
N ALA A 97 4.05 -3.87 3.89
CA ALA A 97 3.96 -4.52 5.19
C ALA A 97 2.48 -4.74 5.53
N GLN A 98 2.10 -5.98 5.82
CA GLN A 98 0.79 -6.27 6.39
C GLN A 98 0.93 -6.45 7.89
N ILE A 99 1.07 -5.33 8.59
CA ILE A 99 1.06 -5.31 10.05
C ILE A 99 -0.38 -5.20 10.52
N LYS A 100 -0.82 -6.15 11.34
CA LYS A 100 -2.10 -6.05 12.04
C LYS A 100 -1.85 -5.53 13.45
N PHE A 101 -2.52 -4.44 13.80
CA PHE A 101 -2.54 -3.88 15.15
C PHE A 101 -3.71 -4.48 15.94
N SER A 102 -3.60 -4.54 17.26
CA SER A 102 -4.75 -4.81 18.14
C SER A 102 -5.79 -3.71 17.96
N GLU A 103 -7.08 -4.04 18.03
CA GLU A 103 -8.16 -3.06 17.91
C GLU A 103 -8.33 -2.20 19.16
N LYS A 104 -7.72 -2.64 20.27
CA LYS A 104 -7.76 -1.97 21.56
C LYS A 104 -6.36 -1.63 22.02
N VAL A 105 -6.28 -0.56 22.80
CA VAL A 105 -5.14 -0.20 23.65
C VAL A 105 -5.55 -0.50 25.08
N VAL A 106 -4.66 -1.07 25.88
CA VAL A 106 -4.92 -1.29 27.30
C VAL A 106 -4.02 -0.41 28.17
N ILE A 107 -4.55 0.05 29.30
CA ILE A 107 -3.77 0.66 30.36
C ILE A 107 -3.72 -0.31 31.55
N ALA A 108 -2.61 -1.03 31.64
CA ALA A 108 -2.38 -2.10 32.60
C ALA A 108 -1.25 -1.73 33.60
N PRO A 109 -1.14 -2.41 34.76
CA PRO A 109 0.05 -2.35 35.59
C PRO A 109 1.31 -2.70 34.78
N TYR A 110 2.34 -1.87 34.93
CA TYR A 110 3.62 -2.04 34.25
C TYR A 110 4.74 -1.60 35.19
N GLN A 111 5.64 -2.53 35.52
CA GLN A 111 6.68 -2.33 36.54
C GLN A 111 6.07 -1.80 37.87
N LYS A 112 6.48 -0.60 38.31
CA LYS A 112 5.97 0.05 39.52
C LYS A 112 4.77 0.99 39.27
N GLY A 113 4.34 1.12 38.03
CA GLY A 113 3.30 2.08 37.63
C GLY A 113 2.30 1.46 36.65
N ARG A 114 1.83 2.26 35.70
CA ARG A 114 0.95 1.83 34.62
C ARG A 114 1.65 1.98 33.27
N GLY A 115 1.22 1.20 32.29
CA GLY A 115 1.71 1.29 30.92
C GLY A 115 0.54 1.29 29.95
N LEU A 116 0.65 2.15 28.94
CA LEU A 116 -0.20 2.09 27.77
C LEU A 116 0.36 1.06 26.79
N MET A 117 -0.45 0.08 26.40
CA MET A 117 0.01 -1.07 25.62
C MET A 117 -0.91 -1.37 24.44
N PHE A 118 -0.32 -1.68 23.30
CA PHE A 118 -1.01 -2.28 22.15
C PHE A 118 -0.12 -3.35 21.51
N ARG A 119 -0.74 -4.27 20.78
CA ARG A 119 -0.03 -5.36 20.13
C ARG A 119 -0.02 -5.19 18.63
N LEU A 120 0.99 -5.78 18.02
CA LEU A 120 1.07 -5.88 16.57
C LEU A 120 1.71 -7.20 16.15
N VAL A 121 1.29 -7.69 14.99
CA VAL A 121 1.78 -8.92 14.36
C VAL A 121 2.03 -8.67 12.88
N ASN A 122 3.03 -9.35 12.33
CA ASN A 122 3.25 -9.39 10.90
C ASN A 122 2.37 -10.51 10.32
N MET A 123 1.48 -10.16 9.40
CA MET A 123 0.58 -11.11 8.73
C MET A 123 1.28 -11.81 7.56
N ARG A 124 2.49 -11.37 7.17
CA ARG A 124 3.29 -12.00 6.13
C ARG A 124 4.29 -12.97 6.71
N ALA A 125 4.67 -13.94 5.89
CA ALA A 125 5.78 -14.84 6.18
C ALA A 125 7.16 -14.14 6.04
N SER A 126 7.26 -13.13 5.18
CA SER A 126 8.49 -12.37 4.97
C SER A 126 8.90 -11.64 6.24
N GLN A 127 10.21 -11.59 6.50
CA GLN A 127 10.72 -10.98 7.72
C GLN A 127 10.76 -9.45 7.60
N LEU A 128 10.71 -8.82 8.77
CA LEU A 128 10.91 -7.39 8.91
C LEU A 128 12.12 -7.15 9.81
N PHE A 129 13.05 -6.36 9.30
CA PHE A 129 14.27 -5.95 9.99
C PHE A 129 14.18 -4.51 10.45
N GLU A 130 14.99 -4.16 11.44
CA GLU A 130 15.13 -2.80 11.93
C GLU A 130 13.79 -2.12 12.31
N VAL A 131 12.87 -2.91 12.87
CA VAL A 131 11.51 -2.48 13.13
C VAL A 131 11.49 -1.42 14.24
N GLY A 132 11.15 -0.19 13.86
CA GLY A 132 10.97 0.94 14.76
C GLY A 132 9.50 1.31 14.94
N ALA A 133 9.13 1.70 16.16
CA ALA A 133 7.82 2.22 16.50
C ALA A 133 7.94 3.65 17.04
N GLN A 134 7.06 4.54 16.59
CA GLN A 134 6.87 5.88 17.11
C GLN A 134 5.40 6.07 17.47
N VAL A 135 5.14 6.59 18.66
CA VAL A 135 3.79 6.83 19.17
C VAL A 135 3.66 8.28 19.59
N VAL A 136 2.57 8.92 19.17
CA VAL A 136 2.29 10.33 19.42
C VAL A 136 0.88 10.44 19.99
N LEU A 137 0.74 11.11 21.13
CA LEU A 137 -0.54 11.59 21.62
C LEU A 137 -0.86 12.92 20.93
N THR A 138 -2.04 13.03 20.34
CA THR A 138 -2.53 14.31 19.83
C THR A 138 -3.86 14.66 20.47
N HIS A 139 -3.98 15.88 20.97
CA HIS A 139 -5.15 16.34 21.71
C HIS A 139 -5.27 17.87 21.65
N PHE A 140 -6.46 18.40 21.91
CA PHE A 140 -6.67 19.84 22.00
C PHE A 140 -6.33 20.35 23.40
N VAL A 141 -5.60 21.46 23.43
CA VAL A 141 -5.24 22.20 24.64
C VAL A 141 -5.51 23.69 24.44
N GLU A 142 -5.77 24.39 25.53
CA GLU A 142 -5.85 25.85 25.51
C GLU A 142 -4.46 26.44 25.78
N GLU A 143 -3.92 27.18 24.80
CA GLU A 143 -2.66 27.89 24.90
C GLU A 143 -2.89 29.37 24.56
N ASN A 144 -2.55 30.27 25.48
CA ASN A 144 -2.70 31.72 25.29
C ASN A 144 -4.11 32.15 24.84
N GLY A 145 -5.16 31.53 25.39
CA GLY A 145 -6.57 31.80 25.05
C GLY A 145 -7.01 31.28 23.68
N ARG A 146 -6.22 30.40 23.05
CA ARG A 146 -6.58 29.74 21.79
C ARG A 146 -6.54 28.23 21.95
N VAL A 147 -7.52 27.56 21.35
CA VAL A 147 -7.53 26.10 21.27
C VAL A 147 -6.59 25.67 20.15
N VAL A 148 -5.56 24.90 20.50
CA VAL A 148 -4.56 24.36 19.56
C VAL A 148 -4.46 22.85 19.68
N ARG A 149 -4.14 22.18 18.56
CA ARG A 149 -3.88 20.73 18.54
C ARG A 149 -2.41 20.51 18.89
N ARG A 150 -2.14 19.92 20.06
CA ARG A 150 -0.79 19.54 20.49
C ARG A 150 -0.45 18.12 20.01
N PHE A 151 0.84 17.85 19.83
CA PHE A 151 1.40 16.57 19.43
C PHE A 151 2.56 16.21 20.36
N ASP A 152 2.32 15.29 21.28
CA ASP A 152 3.30 14.88 22.29
C ASP A 152 3.82 13.47 21.97
N LEU A 153 5.14 13.35 21.85
CA LEU A 153 5.77 12.03 21.70
C LEU A 153 5.57 11.22 22.97
N LEU A 154 5.20 9.94 22.83
CA LEU A 154 5.11 8.99 23.94
C LEU A 154 6.37 8.11 23.97
N PRO A 155 7.30 8.30 24.94
CA PRO A 155 8.51 7.48 25.05
C PRO A 155 8.19 5.99 25.24
N LEU A 156 8.70 5.13 24.37
CA LEU A 156 8.46 3.69 24.44
C LEU A 156 9.51 2.99 25.30
N GLU A 157 9.13 1.93 26.01
CA GLU A 157 10.09 1.02 26.67
C GLU A 157 11.11 0.50 25.66
N ARG A 158 10.62 0.07 24.49
CA ARG A 158 11.43 -0.39 23.38
C ARG A 158 10.95 0.31 22.12
N ARG A 159 11.78 1.18 21.56
CA ARG A 159 11.48 1.92 20.32
C ARG A 159 11.84 1.15 19.05
N LYS A 160 12.77 0.19 19.13
CA LYS A 160 13.28 -0.57 17.98
C LYS A 160 13.58 -2.02 18.38
N VAL A 161 13.31 -2.95 17.47
CA VAL A 161 13.76 -4.35 17.51
C VAL A 161 14.50 -4.67 16.21
N SER A 162 15.56 -5.49 16.28
CA SER A 162 16.35 -5.84 15.09
C SER A 162 15.58 -6.75 14.13
N PHE A 163 14.79 -7.67 14.68
CA PHE A 163 13.93 -8.60 13.95
C PHE A 163 12.53 -8.52 14.53
N PHE A 164 11.51 -8.62 13.68
CA PHE A 164 10.13 -8.68 14.12
C PHE A 164 9.86 -10.01 14.84
N PRO A 165 9.47 -10.00 16.13
CA PRO A 165 9.09 -11.22 16.85
C PRO A 165 7.73 -11.74 16.34
N LEU A 166 7.32 -12.97 16.70
CA LEU A 166 5.98 -13.49 16.34
C LEU A 166 4.84 -12.50 16.65
N ALA A 167 4.93 -11.82 17.81
CA ALA A 167 4.11 -10.67 18.15
C ALA A 167 4.92 -9.67 18.97
N TRP A 168 4.66 -8.38 18.79
CA TRP A 168 5.27 -7.32 19.59
C TRP A 168 4.20 -6.57 20.37
N THR A 169 4.34 -6.52 21.69
CA THR A 169 3.59 -5.58 22.53
C THR A 169 4.41 -4.30 22.66
N VAL A 170 3.89 -3.21 22.14
CA VAL A 170 4.48 -1.87 22.29
C VAL A 170 3.97 -1.29 23.60
N VAL A 171 4.90 -0.81 24.43
CA VAL A 171 4.59 -0.29 25.77
C VAL A 171 5.13 1.14 25.89
N HIS A 172 4.25 2.07 26.23
CA HIS A 172 4.61 3.39 26.74
C HIS A 172 4.41 3.39 28.27
N PRO A 173 5.49 3.47 29.06
CA PRO A 173 5.38 3.63 30.51
C PRO A 173 4.74 4.99 30.85
N ILE A 174 3.72 4.98 31.71
CA ILE A 174 3.06 6.20 32.20
C ILE A 174 3.73 6.56 33.52
N ASP A 175 4.89 7.21 33.43
CA ASP A 175 5.61 7.80 34.55
C ASP A 175 5.29 9.31 34.69
N GLU A 176 5.93 10.00 35.62
CA GLU A 176 5.69 11.43 35.88
C GLU A 176 6.03 12.35 34.70
N LYS A 177 6.82 11.87 33.73
CA LYS A 177 7.21 12.61 32.53
C LYS A 177 6.30 12.31 31.34
N SER A 178 5.42 11.31 31.47
CA SER A 178 4.46 10.96 30.43
C SER A 178 3.44 12.07 30.20
N PRO A 179 3.13 12.44 28.95
CA PRO A 179 1.99 13.29 28.62
C PRO A 179 0.63 12.73 29.07
N LEU A 180 0.56 11.41 29.32
CA LEU A 180 -0.63 10.74 29.85
C LEU A 180 -0.67 10.71 31.38
N TYR A 181 0.36 11.22 32.06
CA TYR A 181 0.41 11.22 33.51
C TYR A 181 -0.77 12.02 34.09
N LYS A 182 -1.51 11.39 35.01
CA LYS A 182 -2.72 11.94 35.65
C LYS A 182 -3.91 12.25 34.72
N LEU A 183 -3.85 11.92 33.43
CA LEU A 183 -5.01 12.04 32.55
C LEU A 183 -5.99 10.88 32.79
N THR A 184 -7.27 11.22 32.93
CA THR A 184 -8.36 10.25 33.02
C THR A 184 -8.94 9.96 31.63
N HIS A 185 -9.77 8.91 31.54
CA HIS A 185 -10.52 8.63 30.31
C HIS A 185 -11.37 9.83 29.88
N GLU A 186 -12.02 10.52 30.83
CA GLU A 186 -12.83 11.70 30.54
C GLU A 186 -12.01 12.85 29.97
N ASP A 187 -10.78 13.06 30.45
CA ASP A 187 -9.90 14.12 29.95
C ASP A 187 -9.50 13.84 28.50
N LEU A 188 -9.24 12.58 28.16
CA LEU A 188 -8.94 12.15 26.79
C LEU A 188 -10.15 12.34 25.86
N VAL A 189 -11.37 12.09 26.34
CA VAL A 189 -12.60 12.36 25.59
C VAL A 189 -12.80 13.87 25.39
N LYS A 190 -12.68 14.67 26.46
CA LYS A 190 -12.87 16.13 26.43
C LYS A 190 -11.89 16.84 25.49
N SER A 191 -10.65 16.34 25.42
CA SER A 191 -9.60 16.92 24.56
C SER A 191 -9.56 16.35 23.14
N ASP A 192 -10.53 15.51 22.74
CA ASP A 192 -10.52 14.74 21.47
C ASP A 192 -9.15 14.08 21.23
N ALA A 193 -8.62 13.44 22.27
CA ALA A 193 -7.32 12.80 22.22
C ALA A 193 -7.31 11.65 21.19
N GLU A 194 -6.17 11.45 20.55
CA GLU A 194 -5.94 10.34 19.64
C GLU A 194 -4.48 9.90 19.76
N ILE A 195 -4.26 8.59 19.82
CA ILE A 195 -2.92 8.01 19.83
C ILE A 195 -2.59 7.61 18.41
N LEU A 196 -1.61 8.26 17.81
CA LEU A 196 -1.09 7.94 16.48
C LEU A 196 0.09 7.00 16.60
N VAL A 197 0.10 5.95 15.80
CA VAL A 197 1.18 4.96 15.74
C VAL A 197 1.77 4.93 14.35
N LEU A 198 3.09 5.03 14.27
CA LEU A 198 3.87 4.81 13.05
C LEU A 198 4.89 3.70 13.30
N LEU A 199 4.80 2.64 12.51
CA LEU A 199 5.82 1.61 12.41
C LEU A 199 6.64 1.84 11.15
N THR A 200 7.96 1.67 11.24
CA THR A 200 8.89 1.69 10.12
C THR A 200 9.77 0.45 10.20
N ALA A 201 9.96 -0.27 9.11
CA ALA A 201 10.82 -1.45 9.06
C ALA A 201 11.43 -1.61 7.66
N ILE A 202 12.43 -2.46 7.52
CA ILE A 202 12.96 -2.92 6.24
C ILE A 202 12.36 -4.29 5.96
N GLU A 203 11.73 -4.45 4.80
CA GLU A 203 11.13 -5.71 4.37
C GLU A 203 12.14 -6.57 3.61
N GLU A 204 12.19 -7.86 3.92
CA GLU A 204 13.23 -8.79 3.44
C GLU A 204 13.22 -9.00 1.92
N ASP A 205 12.07 -9.33 1.33
CA ASP A 205 11.97 -9.78 -0.06
C ASP A 205 12.32 -8.67 -1.06
N PHE A 206 11.97 -7.42 -0.72
CA PHE A 206 12.22 -6.26 -1.59
C PHE A 206 13.38 -5.38 -1.10
N ALA A 207 13.92 -5.63 0.09
CA ALA A 207 14.95 -4.82 0.75
C ALA A 207 14.61 -3.31 0.79
N GLN A 208 13.33 -2.96 0.93
CA GLN A 208 12.89 -1.57 1.04
C GLN A 208 12.26 -1.25 2.37
N THR A 209 12.29 0.03 2.72
CA THR A 209 11.59 0.56 3.88
C THR A 209 10.08 0.54 3.67
N VAL A 210 9.38 -0.07 4.61
CA VAL A 210 7.93 -0.14 4.69
C VAL A 210 7.42 0.61 5.91
N HIS A 211 6.22 1.15 5.81
CA HIS A 211 5.55 1.84 6.90
C HIS A 211 4.17 1.24 7.16
N ALA A 212 3.80 1.11 8.43
CA ALA A 212 2.45 0.79 8.85
C ALA A 212 1.96 1.83 9.86
N ARG A 213 0.67 2.16 9.80
CA ARG A 213 0.07 3.23 10.61
C ARG A 213 -1.19 2.73 11.26
N SER A 214 -1.45 3.17 12.47
CA SER A 214 -2.72 2.97 13.17
C SER A 214 -3.01 4.19 14.03
N SER A 215 -4.26 4.33 14.47
CA SER A 215 -4.60 5.26 15.53
C SER A 215 -5.65 4.69 16.47
N TYR A 216 -5.75 5.29 17.66
CA TYR A 216 -6.72 4.90 18.69
C TYR A 216 -7.37 6.13 19.28
N LYS A 217 -8.70 6.15 19.24
CA LYS A 217 -9.54 7.13 19.94
C LYS A 217 -9.81 6.67 21.38
N PRO A 218 -10.32 7.55 22.26
CA PRO A 218 -10.47 7.22 23.67
C PRO A 218 -11.35 5.98 23.91
N LYS A 219 -12.37 5.76 23.07
CA LYS A 219 -13.26 4.56 23.09
C LYS A 219 -12.54 3.22 22.82
N GLU A 220 -11.33 3.26 22.27
CA GLU A 220 -10.50 2.08 21.99
C GLU A 220 -9.47 1.83 23.09
N ILE A 221 -9.33 2.77 24.04
CA ILE A 221 -8.46 2.64 25.20
C ILE A 221 -9.27 2.03 26.35
N VAL A 222 -8.74 0.98 26.97
CA VAL A 222 -9.40 0.23 28.05
C VAL A 222 -8.51 0.24 29.29
N TRP A 223 -9.01 0.81 30.38
CA TRP A 223 -8.32 0.87 31.66
C TRP A 223 -8.53 -0.44 32.42
N ASP A 224 -7.53 -0.79 33.25
CA ASP A 224 -7.61 -1.92 34.19
C ASP A 224 -7.90 -3.24 33.48
N ALA A 225 -7.34 -3.39 32.28
CA ALA A 225 -7.39 -4.58 31.46
C ALA A 225 -5.98 -4.96 31.02
N LYS A 226 -5.77 -6.24 30.73
CA LYS A 226 -4.55 -6.76 30.11
C LYS A 226 -4.92 -7.63 28.91
N PHE A 227 -4.03 -7.72 27.95
CA PHE A 227 -4.23 -8.63 26.82
C PHE A 227 -4.10 -10.09 27.27
N VAL A 228 -4.95 -10.95 26.73
CA VAL A 228 -4.88 -12.40 26.96
C VAL A 228 -3.59 -12.98 26.37
N ASN A 229 -3.22 -14.19 26.79
CA ASN A 229 -2.13 -14.93 26.13
C ASN A 229 -2.54 -15.33 24.70
N ILE A 230 -1.69 -15.02 23.73
CA ILE A 230 -1.89 -15.35 22.31
C ILE A 230 -1.05 -16.56 21.86
N TYR A 231 -0.12 -17.03 22.69
CA TYR A 231 0.68 -18.20 22.36
C TYR A 231 -0.16 -19.47 22.49
N ASN A 232 -0.09 -20.33 21.49
CA ASN A 232 -0.73 -21.63 21.53
C ASN A 232 -0.01 -22.56 22.52
N GLU A 233 -0.73 -23.56 23.01
CA GLU A 233 -0.12 -24.63 23.80
C GLU A 233 0.96 -25.33 22.97
N ARG A 234 2.14 -25.50 23.56
CA ARG A 234 3.27 -26.11 22.88
C ARG A 234 3.11 -27.62 22.89
N MET A 235 2.86 -28.22 21.73
CA MET A 235 3.01 -29.66 21.57
C MET A 235 4.50 -30.03 21.45
N LYS A 236 4.87 -31.23 21.91
CA LYS A 236 6.25 -31.73 21.80
C LYS A 236 6.61 -31.79 20.31
N ASP A 237 7.77 -31.25 19.95
CA ASP A 237 8.31 -31.17 18.57
C ASP A 237 7.66 -30.14 17.62
N GLU A 238 6.75 -29.29 18.09
CA GLU A 238 6.20 -28.19 17.28
C GLU A 238 6.91 -26.85 17.51
N ALA A 239 6.96 -26.03 16.44
CA ALA A 239 7.42 -24.65 16.51
C ALA A 239 6.47 -23.79 17.34
N ILE A 240 7.01 -22.76 17.98
CA ILE A 240 6.20 -21.78 18.72
C ILE A 240 5.27 -21.07 17.74
N SER A 241 3.98 -21.04 18.05
CA SER A 241 2.96 -20.38 17.24
C SER A 241 2.06 -19.50 18.10
N ILE A 242 1.36 -18.57 17.42
CA ILE A 242 0.41 -17.65 18.05
C ILE A 242 -0.95 -17.74 17.36
N ASP A 243 -2.02 -17.48 18.10
CA ASP A 243 -3.35 -17.27 17.55
C ASP A 243 -3.62 -15.77 17.34
N VAL A 244 -3.52 -15.35 16.07
CA VAL A 244 -3.74 -13.95 15.66
C VAL A 244 -5.17 -13.47 15.88
N ARG A 245 -6.15 -14.38 16.00
CA ARG A 245 -7.56 -14.01 16.29
C ARG A 245 -7.68 -13.39 17.67
N ARG A 246 -6.82 -13.81 18.60
CA ARG A 246 -6.78 -13.35 19.99
C ARG A 246 -5.95 -12.07 20.18
N LEU A 247 -5.46 -11.46 19.10
CA LEU A 247 -4.60 -10.27 19.14
C LEU A 247 -5.21 -9.10 19.93
N SER A 248 -6.52 -8.92 19.78
CA SER A 248 -7.29 -7.84 20.42
C SER A 248 -8.03 -8.29 21.69
N GLU A 249 -7.95 -9.58 22.05
CA GLU A 249 -8.65 -10.10 23.22
C GLU A 249 -8.01 -9.59 24.52
N ILE A 250 -8.85 -9.10 25.41
CA ILE A 250 -8.46 -8.52 26.70
C ILE A 250 -9.27 -9.14 27.84
N GLU A 251 -8.68 -9.18 29.02
CA GLU A 251 -9.33 -9.57 30.26
C GLU A 251 -9.15 -8.47 31.32
N LYS A 252 -10.13 -8.31 32.20
CA LYS A 252 -10.06 -7.36 33.32
C LYS A 252 -9.04 -7.84 34.35
N ILE A 253 -8.41 -6.89 35.02
CA ILE A 253 -7.43 -7.12 36.09
C ILE A 253 -8.14 -7.16 37.44
#